data_AF-A0A183TT60-F1
#
_entry.id   AF-A0A183TT60-F1
#
_cell.length_a   1.000
_cell.length_b   1.000
_cell.length_c   1.000
_cell.angle_alpha   90.00
_cell.angle_beta   90.00
_cell.angle_gamma   90.00
#
_symmetry.space_group_name_H-M   'P 1'
#
loop_
_entity.id
_entity.type
_entity.pdbx_description
1 polymer ?
#
loop_
_entity_poly.entity_id
_entity_poly.type
_entity_poly.pdbx_seq_one_letter_code
_entity_poly.pdbx_strand_id
1 'polypeptide(L)' 'MHVHACVEEVRFRTIICRIDKKTNEKTDVTPRFIKQDDVAIVRF' A
#
# COMPACT_ATOMS: atom_id res chain seq x y z
N MET A 1 -4.92 -12.38 0.60
CA MET A 1 -3.46 -12.28 0.71
C MET A 1 -2.89 -13.68 0.68
N HIS A 2 -2.02 -13.96 -0.28
CA HIS A 2 -1.32 -15.24 -0.37
C HIS A 2 0.08 -15.07 0.20
N VAL A 3 0.42 -15.87 1.21
CA VAL A 3 1.74 -15.91 1.83
C VAL A 3 2.15 -17.37 1.99
N HIS A 4 3.22 -17.79 1.31
CA HIS A 4 3.71 -19.17 1.28
C HIS A 4 2.61 -20.20 0.97
N ALA A 5 2.19 -21.00 1.95
CA ALA A 5 1.18 -22.05 1.81
C ALA A 5 -0.22 -21.63 2.31
N CYS A 6 -0.41 -20.37 2.71
CA CYS A 6 -1.65 -19.86 3.29
C CYS A 6 -2.30 -18.80 2.38
N VAL A 7 -3.63 -18.87 2.22
CA VAL A 7 -4.43 -17.90 1.48
C VAL A 7 -5.61 -17.47 2.32
N GLU A 8 -5.73 -16.16 2.57
CA GLU A 8 -6.81 -15.59 3.38
C GLU A 8 -7.46 -14.37 2.70
N GLU A 9 -8.75 -14.12 2.96
CA GLU A 9 -9.39 -12.84 2.62
C GLU A 9 -8.82 -11.74 3.51
N VAL A 10 -8.35 -10.65 2.91
CA VAL A 10 -7.75 -9.52 3.62
C VAL A 10 -8.31 -8.23 3.08
N ARG A 11 -8.58 -7.25 3.96
CA ARG A 11 -9.13 -5.94 3.60
C ARG A 11 -8.17 -4.84 4.02
N PHE A 12 -7.93 -3.85 3.17
CA PHE A 12 -7.15 -2.68 3.58
C PHE A 12 -7.96 -1.81 4.53
N ARG A 13 -7.36 -1.47 5.68
CA ARG A 13 -7.94 -0.59 6.71
C ARG A 13 -7.54 0.87 6.51
N THR A 14 -6.30 1.12 6.10
CA THR A 14 -5.76 2.48 5.98
C THR A 14 -4.62 2.53 4.97
N ILE A 15 -4.58 3.59 4.15
CA ILE A 15 -3.43 3.93 3.32
C ILE A 15 -2.61 4.96 4.09
N ILE A 16 -1.36 4.64 4.45
CA ILE A 16 -0.54 5.45 5.34
C ILE A 16 0.15 6.57 4.55
N CYS A 17 0.86 6.23 3.49
CA CYS A 17 1.51 7.19 2.60
C CYS A 17 1.84 6.55 1.25
N ARG A 18 2.00 7.38 0.22
CA ARG A 18 2.62 6.97 -1.04
C ARG A 18 4.15 6.99 -0.92
N ILE A 19 4.81 6.24 -1.78
CA ILE A 19 6.27 6.18 -1.89
C ILE A 19 6.63 6.50 -3.33
N ASP A 20 7.54 7.45 -3.52
CA ASP A 20 8.14 7.66 -4.84
C ASP A 20 9.05 6.47 -5.17
N LYS A 21 8.79 5.79 -6.29
CA LYS A 21 9.49 4.56 -6.67
C LYS A 21 10.98 4.78 -6.97
N LYS A 22 11.40 6.00 -7.32
CA LYS A 22 12.80 6.32 -7.66
C LYS A 22 13.58 6.73 -6.42
N THR A 23 13.00 7.55 -5.56
CA THR A 23 13.70 8.13 -4.40
C THR A 23 13.46 7.36 -3.09
N ASN A 24 12.43 6.50 -3.04
CA ASN A 24 11.92 5.85 -1.82
C ASN A 24 11.45 6.84 -0.74
N GLU A 25 11.24 8.11 -1.10
CA GLU A 25 10.73 9.10 -0.17
C GLU A 25 9.22 8.99 -0.02
N LYS A 26 8.76 9.29 1.20
CA LYS A 26 7.33 9.36 1.49
C LYS A 26 6.74 10.58 0.81
N THR A 27 5.76 10.33 -0.03
CA THR A 27 4.90 11.35 -0.60
C THR A 27 3.51 11.24 0.02
N ASP A 28 2.63 12.21 -0.27
CA ASP A 28 1.19 12.22 0.04
C ASP A 28 0.75 11.36 1.26
N VAL A 29 0.72 12.00 2.43
CA VAL A 29 0.39 11.35 3.71
C VAL A 29 -1.13 11.16 3.81
N THR A 30 -1.57 9.93 4.09
CA THR A 30 -2.99 9.52 4.17
C THR A 30 -3.83 9.81 2.91
N PRO A 31 -3.43 9.29 1.74
CA PRO A 31 -4.14 9.52 0.49
C PRO A 31 -5.52 8.84 0.51
N ARG A 32 -6.50 9.41 -0.21
CA ARG A 32 -7.86 8.83 -0.30
C ARG A 32 -7.94 7.59 -1.19
N PHE A 33 -7.09 7.49 -2.19
CA PHE A 33 -7.05 6.39 -3.15
C PHE A 33 -5.63 6.23 -3.70
N ILE A 34 -5.29 5.02 -4.12
CA ILE A 34 -4.08 4.71 -4.90
C ILE A 34 -4.46 4.43 -6.35
N LYS A 35 -3.57 4.79 -7.28
CA LYS A 35 -3.72 4.50 -8.71
C LYS A 35 -2.95 3.24 -9.07
N GLN A 36 -3.22 2.69 -10.25
CA GLN A 36 -2.34 1.67 -10.83
C GLN A 36 -0.91 2.22 -10.92
N ASP A 37 0.08 1.36 -10.64
CA ASP A 37 1.52 1.66 -10.56
C ASP A 37 1.99 2.54 -9.37
N ASP A 38 1.09 3.00 -8.49
CA ASP A 38 1.50 3.64 -7.23
C ASP A 38 2.14 2.62 -6.28
N VAL A 39 3.20 3.03 -5.59
CA VAL A 39 3.75 2.31 -4.44
C VAL A 39 3.25 2.99 -3.17
N ALA A 40 2.69 2.25 -2.23
CA ALA A 40 2.15 2.81 -0.99
C ALA A 40 2.35 1.87 0.21
N ILE A 41 2.45 2.46 1.39
CA ILE A 41 2.40 1.73 2.66
C ILE A 41 0.95 1.65 3.10
N VAL A 42 0.46 0.43 3.31
CA VAL A 42 -0.92 0.15 3.69
C VAL A 42 -1.00 -0.69 4.96
N ARG A 43 -2.10 -0.54 5.68
CA ARG A 43 -2.49 -1.41 6.79
C ARG A 43 -3.64 -2.29 6.34
N PHE A 44 -3.54 -3.59 6.58
CA PHE A 44 -4.59 -4.57 6.37
C PHE A 44 -5.06 -5.20 7.69
#